data_AF-A0A917YN04-F1
#
_entry.id   AF-A0A917YN04-F1
#
_cell.length_a   1.000
_cell.length_b   1.000
_cell.length_c   1.000
_cell.angle_alpha   90.00
_cell.angle_beta   90.00
_cell.angle_gamma   90.00
#
_symmetry.space_group_name_H-M   'P 1'
#
loop_
_entity.id
_entity.type
_entity.pdbx_description
1 polymer ?
#
loop_
_entity_poly.entity_id
_entity_poly.type
_entity_poly.pdbx_seq_one_letter_code
_entity_poly.pdbx_strand_id
1 'polypeptide(L)'
;MTVTRAWIILVGLSALSTLVAASGLDGRWLAAAVLPLAGLKGHVILNYYLQLALAPEIARGFSLVLGLFIALLIGLSILPSA
;
A
#
# COMPACT_ATOMS: atom_id res chain seq x y z
N MET A 1 -6.01 -16.10 7.04
CA MET A 1 -5.07 -16.27 5.91
C MET A 1 -3.74 -16.74 6.49
N THR A 2 -3.01 -17.66 5.85
CA THR A 2 -1.69 -18.10 6.37
C THR A 2 -0.61 -17.06 6.08
N VAL A 3 0.47 -17.07 6.88
CA VAL A 3 1.64 -16.20 6.67
C VAL A 3 2.26 -16.44 5.30
N THR A 4 2.32 -17.70 4.83
CA THR A 4 2.81 -18.05 3.48
C THR A 4 1.98 -17.38 2.39
N ARG A 5 0.65 -17.36 2.52
CA ARG A 5 -0.22 -16.68 1.54
C ARG A 5 -0.02 -15.16 1.58
N ALA A 6 0.19 -14.58 2.77
CA ALA A 6 0.51 -13.16 2.91
C ALA A 6 1.84 -12.81 2.23
N TRP A 7 2.85 -13.67 2.42
CA TRP A 7 4.14 -13.57 1.75
C TRP A 7 4.02 -13.59 0.22
N ILE A 8 3.28 -14.56 -0.34
CA ILE A 8 3.05 -14.64 -1.80
C ILE A 8 2.39 -13.35 -2.33
N ILE A 9 1.42 -12.82 -1.60
CA ILE A 9 0.77 -11.54 -1.96
C ILE A 9 1.80 -10.39 -1.95
N LEU A 10 2.67 -10.32 -0.95
CA LEU A 10 3.72 -9.29 -0.89
C LEU A 10 4.71 -9.42 -2.05
N VAL A 11 5.09 -10.64 -2.43
CA VAL A 11 5.93 -10.89 -3.61
C VAL A 11 5.24 -10.38 -4.87
N GLY A 12 3.96 -10.74 -5.08
CA GLY A 12 3.17 -10.28 -6.21
C GLY A 12 3.02 -8.75 -6.27
N LEU A 13 2.71 -8.11 -5.13
CA LEU A 13 2.63 -6.64 -5.04
C LEU A 13 3.99 -5.98 -5.29
N SER A 14 5.09 -6.64 -4.95
CA SER A 14 6.44 -6.12 -5.20
C SER A 14 6.78 -6.21 -6.68
N ALA A 15 6.52 -7.35 -7.32
CA ALA A 15 6.67 -7.50 -8.76
C ALA A 15 5.82 -6.47 -9.53
N LEU A 16 4.56 -6.26 -9.11
CA LEU A 16 3.69 -5.27 -9.73
C LEU A 16 4.23 -3.84 -9.56
N SER A 17 4.74 -3.47 -8.38
CA SER A 17 5.41 -2.17 -8.20
C SER A 17 6.63 -2.01 -9.10
N THR A 18 7.42 -3.07 -9.30
CA THR A 18 8.57 -3.06 -10.21
C THR A 18 8.13 -2.88 -11.66
N LEU A 19 7.08 -3.57 -12.10
CA LEU A 19 6.52 -3.41 -13.45
C LEU A 19 5.99 -1.98 -13.68
N VAL A 20 5.31 -1.40 -12.69
CA VAL A 20 4.85 -0.01 -12.73
C VAL A 20 6.05 0.94 -12.85
N ALA A 21 7.12 0.74 -12.07
CA ALA A 21 8.32 1.56 -12.17
C ALA A 21 9.05 1.40 -13.52
N ALA A 22 9.02 0.20 -14.11
CA ALA A 22 9.63 -0.09 -15.41
C ALA A 22 8.78 0.34 -16.61
N SER A 23 7.51 0.72 -16.39
CA SER A 23 6.58 1.05 -17.48
C SER A 23 6.84 2.39 -18.17
N GLY A 24 7.73 3.22 -17.62
CA GLY A 24 7.96 4.59 -18.11
C GLY A 24 6.94 5.61 -17.60
N LEU A 25 6.02 5.22 -16.72
CA LEU A 25 5.19 6.16 -15.97
C LEU A 25 6.05 7.09 -15.13
N ASP A 26 5.70 8.37 -15.12
CA ASP A 26 6.42 9.41 -14.42
C ASP A 26 5.49 10.30 -13.58
N GLY A 27 6.12 11.10 -12.71
CA GLY A 27 5.46 12.10 -11.88
C GLY A 27 4.20 11.61 -11.16
N ARG A 28 3.10 12.34 -11.38
CA ARG A 28 1.80 12.07 -10.75
C ARG A 28 1.20 10.71 -11.12
N TRP A 29 1.45 10.20 -12.32
CA TRP A 29 0.88 8.93 -12.76
C TRP A 29 1.61 7.74 -12.12
N LEU A 30 2.93 7.83 -11.99
CA LEU A 30 3.71 6.86 -11.24
C LEU A 30 3.28 6.83 -9.77
N ALA A 31 3.12 7.99 -9.14
CA ALA A 31 2.68 8.09 -7.76
C ALA A 31 1.27 7.51 -7.55
N ALA A 32 0.32 7.84 -8.43
CA ALA A 32 -1.05 7.33 -8.39
C ALA A 32 -1.11 5.79 -8.53
N ALA A 33 -0.16 5.17 -9.24
CA ALA A 33 -0.07 3.73 -9.38
C ALA A 33 0.67 3.04 -8.22
N VAL A 34 1.79 3.61 -7.76
CA VAL A 34 2.65 2.99 -6.73
C VAL A 34 2.10 3.14 -5.31
N LEU A 35 1.51 4.27 -4.97
CA LEU A 35 1.03 4.53 -3.60
C LEU A 35 -0.09 3.56 -3.15
N PRO A 36 -1.10 3.22 -3.98
CA PRO A 36 -2.06 2.17 -3.63
C PRO A 36 -1.39 0.81 -3.38
N LEU A 37 -0.38 0.44 -4.18
CA LEU A 37 0.36 -0.81 -4.00
C LEU A 37 1.13 -0.82 -2.67
N ALA A 38 1.72 0.31 -2.29
CA ALA A 38 2.37 0.47 -0.99
C ALA A 38 1.35 0.34 0.16
N GLY A 39 0.17 0.95 0.03
CA GLY A 39 -0.93 0.83 0.99
C GLY A 39 -1.39 -0.62 1.19
N LEU A 40 -1.57 -1.36 0.10
CA LEU A 40 -1.95 -2.77 0.15
C LEU A 40 -0.89 -3.62 0.87
N LYS A 41 0.41 -3.39 0.61
CA LYS A 41 1.50 -4.06 1.33
C LYS A 41 1.44 -3.76 2.82
N GLY A 42 1.27 -2.49 3.18
CA GLY A 42 1.12 -2.05 4.57
C GLY A 42 -0.04 -2.78 5.27
N HIS A 43 -1.21 -2.83 4.63
CA HIS A 43 -2.37 -3.53 5.18
C HIS A 43 -2.10 -5.03 5.41
N VAL A 44 -1.42 -5.69 4.47
CA VAL A 44 -1.05 -7.11 4.61
C VAL A 44 -0.06 -7.33 5.75
N ILE A 45 0.97 -6.48 5.86
CA ILE A 45 1.98 -6.59 6.92
C ILE A 45 1.35 -6.38 8.29
N LEU A 46 0.56 -5.31 8.46
CA LEU A 46 -0.10 -5.00 9.73
C LEU A 46 -1.01 -6.14 10.19
N ASN A 47 -1.88 -6.64 9.30
CA ASN A 47 -2.88 -7.63 9.71
C ASN A 47 -2.31 -9.04 9.88
N TYR A 48 -1.33 -9.45 9.07
CA TYR A 48 -0.88 -10.84 9.01
C TYR A 48 0.51 -11.09 9.58
N TYR A 49 1.40 -10.09 9.61
CA TYR A 49 2.74 -10.20 10.21
C TYR A 49 2.78 -9.62 11.62
N LEU A 50 2.15 -8.45 11.84
CA LEU A 50 1.99 -7.88 13.18
C LEU A 50 0.75 -8.39 13.91
N GLN A 51 0.00 -9.30 13.28
CA GLN A 51 -1.17 -9.96 13.86
C GLN A 51 -2.26 -9.00 14.34
N LEU A 52 -2.36 -7.79 13.78
CA LEU A 52 -3.45 -6.87 14.13
C LEU A 52 -4.83 -7.47 13.84
N ALA A 53 -4.92 -8.46 12.95
CA ALA A 53 -6.16 -9.21 12.71
C ALA A 53 -6.72 -9.90 13.97
N LEU A 54 -5.89 -10.13 15.02
CA LEU A 54 -6.33 -10.66 16.31
C LEU A 54 -6.99 -9.60 17.20
N ALA A 55 -6.86 -8.31 16.87
CA ALA A 55 -7.43 -7.17 17.60
C ALA A 55 -8.22 -6.24 16.64
N PRO A 56 -9.48 -6.57 16.31
CA PRO A 56 -10.25 -5.92 15.24
C PRO A 56 -10.42 -4.40 15.40
N GLU A 57 -10.60 -3.93 16.64
CA GLU A 57 -10.77 -2.50 16.92
C GLU A 57 -9.49 -1.70 16.62
N ILE A 58 -8.32 -2.26 16.96
CA ILE A 58 -7.02 -1.67 16.66
C ILE A 58 -6.74 -1.75 15.16
N ALA A 59 -7.04 -2.89 14.53
CA ALA A 59 -6.88 -3.07 13.08
C ALA A 59 -7.68 -2.05 12.27
N ARG A 60 -8.91 -1.74 12.70
CA ARG A 60 -9.74 -0.69 12.09
C ARG A 60 -9.07 0.68 12.18
N GLY A 61 -8.58 1.06 13.36
CA GLY A 61 -7.89 2.34 13.55
C GLY A 61 -6.66 2.47 12.64
N PHE A 62 -5.80 1.46 12.63
CA PHE A 62 -4.62 1.44 11.76
C PHE A 62 -4.99 1.43 10.27
N SER A 63 -6.02 0.69 9.88
CA SER A 63 -6.47 0.66 8.48
C SER A 63 -7.02 2.01 8.03
N LEU A 64 -7.76 2.71 8.90
CA LEU A 64 -8.25 4.07 8.63
C LEU A 64 -7.08 5.05 8.49
N VAL A 65 -6.14 5.06 9.44
CA VAL A 65 -4.98 5.95 9.42
C VAL A 65 -4.10 5.69 8.20
N LEU A 66 -3.82 4.41 7.89
CA LEU A 66 -3.05 4.05 6.70
C LEU A 66 -3.77 4.48 5.42
N GLY A 67 -5.09 4.28 5.33
CA GLY A 67 -5.89 4.72 4.18
C GLY A 67 -5.85 6.23 3.99
N LEU A 68 -6.05 7.00 5.07
CA LEU A 68 -5.96 8.46 5.05
C LEU A 68 -4.55 8.93 4.68
N PHE A 69 -3.52 8.28 5.20
CA PHE A 69 -2.14 8.61 4.88
C PHE A 69 -1.82 8.37 3.40
N ILE A 70 -2.22 7.22 2.84
CA ILE A 70 -2.05 6.94 1.41
C ILE A 70 -2.86 7.91 0.56
N ALA A 71 -4.09 8.24 0.94
CA ALA A 71 -4.91 9.22 0.24
C ALA A 71 -4.28 10.62 0.26
N LEU A 72 -3.72 11.03 1.40
CA LEU A 72 -2.97 12.28 1.52
C LEU A 72 -1.75 12.29 0.59
N LEU A 73 -0.95 11.23 0.59
CA LEU A 73 0.22 11.13 -0.28
C LEU A 73 -0.16 11.19 -1.76
N ILE A 74 -1.25 10.52 -2.16
CA ILE A 74 -1.77 10.59 -3.53
C ILE A 74 -2.19 12.02 -3.84
N GLY A 75 -2.96 12.67 -2.96
CA GLY A 75 -3.39 14.05 -3.10
C GLY A 75 -2.22 15.02 -3.25
N LEU A 76 -1.17 14.86 -2.44
CA LEU A 76 0.05 15.65 -2.53
C LEU A 76 0.82 15.39 -3.84
N SER A 77 0.83 14.17 -4.35
CA SER A 77 1.54 13.82 -5.59
C SER A 77 0.88 14.36 -6.86
N ILE A 78 -0.42 14.66 -6.81
CA ILE A 78 -1.17 15.22 -7.94
C ILE A 78 -1.31 16.75 -7.87
N LEU A 79 -0.93 17.37 -6.75
CA LEU A 79 -0.91 18.82 -6.64
C LEU A 79 0.07 19.37 -7.68
N PRO A 80 -0.32 20.41 -8.44
CA PRO A 80 0.61 21.09 -9.34
C PRO A 80 1.82 21.57 -8.54
N SER A 81 3.00 21.07 -8.86
CA SER A 81 4.24 21.71 -8.44
C SER A 81 4.30 23.07 -9.13
N ALA A 82 4.26 24.14 -8.34
CA ALA A 82 4.38 25.51 -8.80
C ALA A 82 5.69 25.75 -9.57
#